data_AF-A0A0K2YCS0-F1
#
_entry.id   AF-A0A0K2YCS0-F1
#
_cell.length_a   1.000
_cell.length_b   1.000
_cell.length_c   1.000
_cell.angle_alpha   90.00
_cell.angle_beta   90.00
_cell.angle_gamma   90.00
#
_symmetry.space_group_name_H-M   'P 1'
#
loop_
_entity.id
_entity.type
_entity.pdbx_description
1 polymer ?
#
loop_
_entity_poly.entity_id
_entity_poly.type
_entity_poly.pdbx_seq_one_letter_code
_entity_poly.pdbx_strand_id
1 'polypeptide(L)'
;MTTIRVGDAQRQLPELVAATAHTGETFEIVADGARAAVLLGANRYDGLLETIALLSDPAMLGAHEAGVAEIAAGDVLDADALALGMREAGRDPGAANRPAPVASHHRLVVARSAALALIDTVRTPDALALFGLLTGPLVDDPRAVGTELSAPALSILYSCQRGANRVVFRIDEVRRIVEVTAIGPRADAYADHR
;
A
#
# COMPACT_ATOMS: atom_id res chain seq x y z
N MET A 1 21.75 -10.43 7.55
CA MET A 1 22.62 -9.43 6.88
C MET A 1 23.96 -10.07 6.64
N THR A 2 24.43 -10.04 5.40
CA THR A 2 25.65 -10.74 4.96
C THR A 2 26.67 -9.71 4.47
N THR A 3 27.88 -9.73 5.00
CA THR A 3 28.92 -8.76 4.62
C THR A 3 29.80 -9.33 3.49
N ILE A 4 30.03 -8.55 2.44
CA ILE A 4 30.84 -8.90 1.28
C ILE A 4 31.84 -7.79 0.97
N ARG A 5 33.02 -8.14 0.43
CA ARG A 5 33.99 -7.13 -0.01
C ARG A 5 33.59 -6.56 -1.37
N VAL A 6 33.96 -5.32 -1.63
CA VAL A 6 33.64 -4.63 -2.89
C VAL A 6 34.10 -5.39 -4.14
N GLY A 7 35.27 -6.03 -4.10
CA GLY A 7 35.76 -6.85 -5.22
C GLY A 7 34.95 -8.12 -5.45
N ASP A 8 34.37 -8.71 -4.40
CA ASP A 8 33.48 -9.87 -4.51
C ASP A 8 32.10 -9.43 -5.03
N ALA A 9 31.60 -8.30 -4.51
CA ALA A 9 30.34 -7.69 -4.97
C ALA A 9 30.35 -7.39 -6.47
N GLN A 10 31.47 -6.87 -7.00
CA GLN A 10 31.61 -6.62 -8.44
C GLN A 10 31.57 -7.90 -9.27
N ARG A 11 32.19 -8.99 -8.80
CA ARG A 11 32.26 -10.27 -9.52
C ARG A 11 30.94 -11.04 -9.51
N GLN A 12 30.12 -10.86 -8.48
CA GLN A 12 28.91 -11.64 -8.22
C GLN A 12 27.64 -10.80 -8.26
N LEU A 13 27.68 -9.61 -8.88
CA LEU A 13 26.54 -8.69 -8.88
C LEU A 13 25.25 -9.34 -9.41
N PRO A 14 25.26 -10.14 -10.49
CA PRO A 14 24.04 -10.79 -10.99
C PRO A 14 23.39 -11.72 -9.95
N GLU A 15 24.19 -12.55 -9.27
CA GLU A 15 23.71 -13.47 -8.23
C GLU A 15 23.19 -12.73 -7.00
N LEU A 16 23.88 -11.66 -6.59
CA LEU A 16 23.47 -10.83 -5.47
C LEU A 16 22.15 -10.09 -5.76
N VAL A 17 21.95 -9.59 -6.99
CA VAL A 17 20.68 -8.99 -7.42
C VAL A 17 19.57 -10.04 -7.44
N ALA A 18 19.83 -11.23 -7.99
CA ALA A 18 18.85 -12.31 -7.99
C ALA A 18 18.46 -12.74 -6.58
N ALA A 19 19.43 -12.87 -5.66
CA ALA A 19 19.19 -13.19 -4.26
C ALA A 19 18.33 -12.12 -3.59
N THR A 20 18.74 -10.84 -3.65
CA THR A 20 17.99 -9.75 -3.01
C THR A 20 16.57 -9.57 -3.55
N ALA A 21 16.33 -9.85 -4.83
CA ALA A 21 15.01 -9.77 -5.45
C ALA A 21 14.04 -10.87 -4.95
N HIS A 22 14.54 -12.07 -4.65
CA HIS A 22 13.68 -13.24 -4.34
C HIS A 22 13.65 -13.62 -2.86
N THR A 23 14.77 -13.49 -2.14
CA THR A 23 14.89 -13.95 -0.75
C THR A 23 14.73 -12.82 0.26
N GLY A 24 14.73 -11.56 -0.22
CA GLY A 24 14.70 -10.38 0.65
C GLY A 24 15.97 -10.22 1.49
N GLU A 25 17.06 -10.92 1.13
CA GLU A 25 18.37 -10.79 1.74
C GLU A 25 18.91 -9.36 1.62
N THR A 26 19.82 -9.01 2.52
CA THR A 26 20.47 -7.70 2.55
C THR A 26 21.97 -7.91 2.71
N PHE A 27 22.72 -7.32 1.79
CA PHE A 27 24.17 -7.43 1.74
C PHE A 27 24.82 -6.11 2.12
N GLU A 28 25.82 -6.16 2.99
CA GLU A 28 26.67 -5.01 3.29
C GLU A 28 27.94 -5.08 2.47
N ILE A 29 28.27 -4.02 1.74
CA ILE A 29 29.46 -3.95 0.90
C ILE A 29 30.53 -3.14 1.61
N VAL A 30 31.69 -3.77 1.82
CA VAL A 30 32.85 -3.16 2.47
C VAL A 30 33.92 -2.80 1.45
N ALA A 31 34.38 -1.55 1.49
CA ALA A 31 35.51 -1.03 0.72
C ALA A 31 36.51 -0.39 1.70
N ASP A 32 37.81 -0.63 1.48
CA ASP A 32 38.90 -0.07 2.31
C ASP A 32 38.72 -0.28 3.83
N GLY A 33 38.17 -1.44 4.20
CA GLY A 33 37.93 -1.80 5.61
C GLY A 33 36.70 -1.13 6.25
N ALA A 34 35.98 -0.28 5.52
CA ALA A 34 34.78 0.40 6.00
C ALA A 34 33.53 -0.04 5.23
N ARG A 35 32.38 -0.03 5.91
CA ARG A 35 31.08 -0.25 5.28
C ARG A 35 30.78 0.91 4.34
N ALA A 36 30.74 0.63 3.04
CA ALA A 36 30.61 1.63 1.99
C ALA A 36 29.20 1.68 1.39
N ALA A 37 28.51 0.54 1.28
CA ALA A 37 27.17 0.48 0.70
C ALA A 37 26.33 -0.69 1.27
N VAL A 38 25.05 -0.67 0.96
CA VAL A 38 24.09 -1.76 1.22
C VAL A 38 23.39 -2.11 -0.08
N LEU A 39 23.29 -3.40 -0.39
CA LEU A 39 22.44 -3.90 -1.46
C LEU A 39 21.18 -4.52 -0.86
N LEU A 40 20.04 -4.05 -1.34
CA LEU A 40 18.70 -4.52 -0.98
C LEU A 40 17.83 -4.61 -2.24
N GLY A 41 16.85 -5.51 -2.21
CA GLY A 41 15.90 -5.65 -3.31
C GLY A 41 14.98 -4.43 -3.42
N ALA A 42 14.56 -4.10 -4.65
CA ALA A 42 13.74 -2.91 -4.92
C ALA A 42 12.45 -2.86 -4.09
N ASN A 43 11.68 -3.95 -4.06
CA ASN A 43 10.44 -4.02 -3.27
C ASN A 43 10.68 -3.79 -1.77
N ARG A 44 11.83 -4.25 -1.23
CA ARG A 44 12.20 -4.00 0.16
C ARG A 44 12.58 -2.53 0.38
N TYR A 45 13.28 -1.92 -0.56
CA TYR A 45 13.60 -0.49 -0.51
C TYR A 45 12.32 0.36 -0.51
N ASP A 46 11.42 0.09 -1.45
CA ASP A 46 10.14 0.79 -1.55
C ASP A 46 9.29 0.56 -0.28
N GLY A 47 9.21 -0.68 0.20
CA GLY A 47 8.51 -1.02 1.44
C GLY A 47 9.06 -0.27 2.66
N LEU A 48 10.38 -0.08 2.76
CA LEU A 48 10.98 0.74 3.82
C LEU A 48 10.59 2.20 3.70
N LEU A 49 10.65 2.79 2.50
CA LEU A 49 10.24 4.18 2.29
C LEU A 49 8.76 4.41 2.60
N GLU A 50 7.88 3.50 2.15
CA GLU A 50 6.45 3.58 2.43
C GLU A 50 6.14 3.39 3.91
N THR A 51 6.88 2.52 4.59
CA THR A 51 6.78 2.32 6.04
C THR A 51 7.15 3.60 6.78
N ILE A 52 8.28 4.23 6.41
CA ILE A 52 8.73 5.46 7.07
C ILE A 52 7.76 6.60 6.78
N ALA A 53 7.27 6.74 5.55
CA ALA A 53 6.27 7.74 5.20
C ALA A 53 4.99 7.59 6.02
N LEU A 54 4.50 6.35 6.21
CA LEU A 54 3.33 6.10 7.06
C LEU A 54 3.61 6.35 8.54
N LEU A 55 4.75 5.87 9.07
CA LEU A 55 5.12 6.07 10.47
C LEU A 55 5.37 7.54 10.83
N SER A 56 5.73 8.36 9.84
CA SER A 56 5.94 9.81 10.00
C SER A 56 4.64 10.61 9.90
N ASP A 57 3.50 9.95 9.66
CA ASP A 57 2.17 10.55 9.56
C ASP A 57 1.25 10.01 10.68
N PRO A 58 1.25 10.67 11.87
CA PRO A 58 0.40 10.26 12.99
C PRO A 58 -1.10 10.31 12.67
N ALA A 59 -1.52 11.20 11.77
CA ALA A 59 -2.92 11.33 11.39
C ALA A 59 -3.36 10.11 10.57
N MET A 60 -2.53 9.68 9.62
CA MET A 60 -2.79 8.47 8.83
C MET A 60 -2.75 7.20 9.69
N LEU A 61 -1.84 7.11 10.67
CA LEU A 61 -1.83 6.00 11.63
C LEU A 61 -3.10 5.98 12.49
N GLY A 62 -3.53 7.13 13.02
CA GLY A 62 -4.77 7.22 13.79
C GLY A 62 -6.00 6.84 12.96
N ALA A 63 -6.04 7.27 11.70
CA ALA A 63 -7.10 6.86 10.77
C ALA A 63 -7.09 5.35 10.50
N HIS A 64 -5.91 4.74 10.34
CA HIS A 64 -5.77 3.30 10.19
C HIS A 64 -6.28 2.53 11.42
N GLU A 65 -5.88 2.94 12.63
CA GLU A 65 -6.32 2.31 13.87
C GLU A 65 -7.85 2.41 14.06
N ALA A 66 -8.42 3.58 13.77
CA ALA A 66 -9.87 3.78 13.78
C ALA A 66 -10.56 2.86 12.75
N GLY A 67 -10.03 2.79 11.53
CA GLY A 67 -10.59 1.93 10.49
C GLY A 67 -10.52 0.44 10.81
N VAL A 68 -9.46 -0.02 11.48
CA VAL A 68 -9.38 -1.40 11.99
C VAL A 68 -10.48 -1.67 13.02
N ALA A 69 -10.73 -0.73 13.94
CA ALA A 69 -11.80 -0.85 14.93
C ALA A 69 -13.19 -0.85 14.28
N GLU A 70 -13.42 -0.01 13.28
CA GLU A 70 -14.67 0.04 12.50
C GLU A 70 -14.94 -1.27 11.77
N ILE A 71 -13.93 -1.83 11.09
CA ILE A 71 -14.04 -3.13 10.42
C ILE A 71 -14.36 -4.24 11.42
N ALA A 72 -13.69 -4.26 12.57
CA ALA A 72 -13.97 -5.23 13.62
C ALA A 72 -15.40 -5.10 14.18
N ALA A 73 -15.95 -3.89 14.23
CA ALA A 73 -17.34 -3.62 14.63
C ALA A 73 -18.38 -3.90 13.52
N GLY A 74 -17.94 -4.21 12.30
CA GLY A 74 -18.81 -4.36 11.13
C GLY A 74 -19.30 -3.03 10.55
N ASP A 75 -18.70 -1.92 10.94
CA ASP A 75 -19.04 -0.59 10.44
C ASP A 75 -18.29 -0.28 9.14
N VAL A 76 -18.77 -0.90 8.05
CA VAL A 76 -18.07 -0.97 6.78
C VAL A 76 -18.99 -0.67 5.61
N LEU A 77 -18.38 -0.26 4.50
CA LEU A 77 -19.02 -0.17 3.19
C LEU A 77 -18.38 -1.19 2.25
N ASP A 78 -19.22 -1.84 1.45
CA ASP A 78 -18.77 -2.59 0.28
C ASP A 78 -18.71 -1.65 -0.96
N ALA A 79 -18.36 -2.21 -2.11
CA ALA A 79 -18.23 -1.44 -3.35
C ALA A 79 -19.55 -0.77 -3.79
N ASP A 80 -20.70 -1.42 -3.59
CA ASP A 80 -21.99 -0.88 -4.02
C ASP A 80 -22.46 0.25 -3.08
N ALA A 81 -22.33 0.06 -1.77
CA ALA A 81 -22.61 1.09 -0.77
C ALA A 81 -21.69 2.30 -0.94
N LEU A 82 -20.40 2.08 -1.20
CA LEU A 82 -19.45 3.15 -1.48
C LEU A 82 -19.83 3.94 -2.73
N ALA A 83 -20.21 3.24 -3.81
CA ALA A 83 -20.66 3.88 -5.05
C ALA A 83 -21.95 4.70 -4.85
N LEU A 84 -22.88 4.21 -4.02
CA LEU A 84 -24.09 4.95 -3.67
C LEU A 84 -23.74 6.24 -2.92
N GLY A 85 -22.91 6.16 -1.87
CA GLY A 85 -22.49 7.33 -1.10
C GLY A 85 -21.75 8.38 -1.96
N MET A 86 -20.91 7.94 -2.91
CA MET A 86 -20.29 8.85 -3.86
C MET A 86 -21.31 9.58 -4.74
N ARG A 87 -22.34 8.89 -5.26
CA ARG A 87 -23.40 9.52 -6.07
C ARG A 87 -24.22 10.52 -5.26
N GLU A 88 -24.54 10.18 -4.01
CA GLU A 88 -25.24 11.10 -3.10
C GLU A 88 -24.43 12.37 -2.83
N ALA A 89 -23.10 12.26 -2.79
CA ALA A 89 -22.18 13.40 -2.71
C ALA A 89 -21.96 14.13 -4.07
N GLY A 90 -22.73 13.79 -5.12
CA GLY A 90 -22.62 14.40 -6.44
C GLY A 90 -21.42 13.92 -7.26
N ARG A 91 -20.81 12.79 -6.91
CA ARG A 91 -19.66 12.19 -7.59
C ARG A 91 -20.12 10.90 -8.27
N ASP A 92 -20.31 10.90 -9.59
CA ASP A 92 -20.72 9.69 -10.30
C ASP A 92 -19.49 8.83 -10.69
N PRO A 93 -19.25 7.66 -10.06
CA PRO A 93 -18.17 6.77 -10.47
C PRO A 93 -18.38 6.15 -11.86
N GLY A 94 -19.58 6.25 -12.44
CA GLY A 94 -19.94 5.71 -13.74
C GLY A 94 -20.15 4.18 -13.73
N ALA A 95 -20.92 3.68 -14.69
CA ALA A 95 -21.23 2.24 -14.82
C ALA A 95 -20.00 1.38 -15.16
N ALA A 96 -19.00 1.96 -15.84
CA ALA A 96 -17.77 1.28 -16.26
C ALA A 96 -16.84 0.91 -15.09
N ASN A 97 -17.12 1.43 -13.89
CA ASN A 97 -16.31 1.24 -12.68
C ASN A 97 -17.01 0.30 -11.67
N ARG A 98 -18.17 -0.27 -12.06
CA ARG A 98 -18.80 -1.35 -11.30
C ARG A 98 -17.91 -2.60 -11.48
N PRO A 99 -17.40 -3.20 -10.39
CA PRO A 99 -16.69 -4.45 -10.50
C PRO A 99 -17.62 -5.48 -11.14
N ALA A 100 -17.22 -6.05 -12.28
CA ALA A 100 -17.85 -7.27 -12.74
C ALA A 100 -17.64 -8.34 -11.66
N PRO A 101 -18.66 -9.12 -11.29
CA PRO A 101 -18.45 -10.25 -10.39
C PRO A 101 -17.62 -11.31 -11.13
N VAL A 102 -16.30 -11.26 -10.95
CA VAL A 102 -15.36 -12.25 -11.46
C VAL A 102 -14.97 -13.16 -10.30
N ALA A 103 -14.93 -14.48 -10.55
CA ALA A 103 -14.65 -15.49 -9.53
C ALA A 103 -13.28 -15.34 -8.83
N SER A 104 -12.39 -14.52 -9.37
CA SER A 104 -11.04 -14.27 -8.84
C SER A 104 -10.92 -12.99 -8.02
N HIS A 105 -11.95 -12.14 -7.89
CA HIS A 105 -11.78 -10.88 -7.16
C HIS A 105 -11.86 -11.09 -5.64
N HIS A 106 -11.05 -10.32 -4.92
CA HIS A 106 -11.26 -10.14 -3.50
C HIS A 106 -12.54 -9.36 -3.25
N ARG A 107 -13.25 -9.67 -2.17
CA ARG A 107 -14.32 -8.81 -1.67
C ARG A 107 -13.70 -7.55 -1.08
N LEU A 108 -14.16 -6.39 -1.53
CA LEU A 108 -13.79 -5.10 -0.94
C LEU A 108 -14.58 -4.86 0.35
N VAL A 109 -13.86 -4.51 1.41
CA VAL A 109 -14.40 -4.01 2.67
C VAL A 109 -13.69 -2.69 2.98
N VAL A 110 -14.45 -1.60 3.09
CA VAL A 110 -13.91 -0.27 3.39
C VAL A 110 -14.43 0.18 4.74
N ALA A 111 -13.53 0.53 5.66
CA ALA A 111 -13.90 1.13 6.93
C ALA A 111 -14.74 2.41 6.71
N ARG A 112 -15.72 2.69 7.57
CA ARG A 112 -16.59 3.88 7.41
C ARG A 112 -15.78 5.16 7.26
N SER A 113 -14.80 5.39 8.13
CA SER A 113 -13.94 6.59 8.08
C SER A 113 -13.18 6.72 6.76
N ALA A 114 -12.63 5.61 6.25
CA ALA A 114 -11.95 5.57 4.95
C ALA A 114 -12.91 5.86 3.78
N ALA A 115 -14.13 5.32 3.84
CA ALA A 115 -15.17 5.60 2.85
C ALA A 115 -15.57 7.08 2.86
N LEU A 116 -15.79 7.67 4.04
CA LEU A 116 -16.11 9.09 4.18
C LEU A 116 -14.96 9.99 3.71
N ALA A 117 -13.70 9.60 3.95
CA ALA A 117 -12.56 10.33 3.40
C ALA A 117 -12.64 10.38 1.86
N LEU A 118 -12.96 9.26 1.21
CA LEU A 118 -13.14 9.20 -0.25
C LEU A 118 -14.34 10.03 -0.74
N ILE A 119 -15.46 9.97 -0.03
CA ILE A 119 -16.73 10.60 -0.41
C ILE A 119 -16.68 12.11 -0.19
N ASP A 120 -16.17 12.57 0.94
CA ASP A 120 -16.32 13.96 1.39
C ASP A 120 -15.02 14.78 1.32
N THR A 121 -13.87 14.14 1.58
CA THR A 121 -12.62 14.88 1.81
C THR A 121 -11.73 14.96 0.57
N VAL A 122 -11.53 13.82 -0.10
CA VAL A 122 -10.68 13.75 -1.31
C VAL A 122 -11.28 14.61 -2.42
N ARG A 123 -10.46 15.28 -3.23
CA ARG A 123 -10.94 16.07 -4.37
C ARG A 123 -11.60 15.16 -5.42
N THR A 124 -12.68 15.61 -6.05
CA THR A 124 -13.50 14.78 -6.93
C THR A 124 -12.73 13.98 -8.00
N PRO A 125 -11.79 14.56 -8.78
CA PRO A 125 -11.05 13.78 -9.78
C PRO A 125 -10.21 12.66 -9.15
N ASP A 126 -9.61 12.94 -7.99
CA ASP A 126 -8.80 11.99 -7.26
C ASP A 126 -9.67 10.88 -6.63
N ALA A 127 -10.87 11.23 -6.15
CA ALA A 127 -11.81 10.28 -5.56
C ALA A 127 -12.36 9.28 -6.60
N LEU A 128 -12.67 9.73 -7.81
CA LEU A 128 -13.08 8.84 -8.90
C LEU A 128 -11.94 7.89 -9.31
N ALA A 129 -10.71 8.39 -9.36
CA ALA A 129 -9.53 7.59 -9.67
C ALA A 129 -9.22 6.57 -8.57
N LEU A 130 -9.42 6.92 -7.30
CA LEU A 130 -9.31 6.00 -6.17
C LEU A 130 -10.44 4.98 -6.20
N PHE A 131 -11.69 5.36 -6.45
CA PHE A 131 -12.78 4.39 -6.56
C PHE A 131 -12.47 3.31 -7.58
N GLY A 132 -12.04 3.69 -8.80
CA GLY A 132 -11.66 2.72 -9.83
C GLY A 132 -10.43 1.87 -9.48
N LEU A 133 -9.52 2.39 -8.64
CA LEU A 133 -8.44 1.59 -8.06
C LEU A 133 -8.99 0.54 -7.09
N LEU A 134 -9.83 0.96 -6.14
CA LEU A 134 -10.37 0.10 -5.09
C LEU A 134 -11.27 -1.01 -5.65
N THR A 135 -12.08 -0.70 -6.66
CA THR A 135 -13.06 -1.65 -7.23
C THR A 135 -12.55 -2.43 -8.44
N GLY A 136 -11.33 -2.17 -8.91
CA GLY A 136 -10.69 -2.93 -9.99
C GLY A 136 -9.34 -3.48 -9.53
N PRO A 137 -8.21 -2.85 -9.91
CA PRO A 137 -6.87 -3.42 -9.71
C PRO A 137 -6.60 -3.90 -8.27
N LEU A 138 -7.12 -3.19 -7.26
CA LEU A 138 -6.90 -3.56 -5.87
C LEU A 138 -7.61 -4.86 -5.47
N VAL A 139 -8.83 -5.10 -5.95
CA VAL A 139 -9.54 -6.36 -5.66
C VAL A 139 -9.08 -7.51 -6.55
N ASP A 140 -8.57 -7.19 -7.75
CA ASP A 140 -8.08 -8.18 -8.71
C ASP A 140 -6.76 -8.81 -8.22
N ASP A 141 -5.77 -7.96 -7.94
CA ASP A 141 -4.45 -8.36 -7.44
C ASP A 141 -3.89 -7.32 -6.45
N PRO A 142 -4.30 -7.39 -5.17
CA PRO A 142 -3.91 -6.40 -4.17
C PRO A 142 -2.39 -6.38 -3.92
N ARG A 143 -1.69 -7.49 -4.15
CA ARG A 143 -0.23 -7.57 -3.98
C ARG A 143 0.54 -6.97 -5.15
N ALA A 144 0.00 -7.04 -6.36
CA ALA A 144 0.60 -6.36 -7.51
C ALA A 144 0.48 -4.83 -7.40
N VAL A 145 -0.58 -4.34 -6.76
CA VAL A 145 -0.85 -2.91 -6.61
C VAL A 145 -0.27 -2.32 -5.32
N GLY A 146 -0.17 -3.12 -4.26
CA GLY A 146 0.29 -2.70 -2.95
C GLY A 146 1.77 -2.95 -2.68
N THR A 147 2.39 -2.03 -1.98
CA THR A 147 3.69 -2.22 -1.34
C THR A 147 3.49 -2.70 0.10
N GLU A 148 4.09 -3.82 0.45
CA GLU A 148 4.08 -4.35 1.83
C GLU A 148 4.92 -3.48 2.76
N LEU A 149 4.39 -3.19 3.95
CA LEU A 149 5.10 -2.40 4.94
C LEU A 149 6.07 -3.29 5.73
N SER A 150 7.32 -2.82 5.84
CA SER A 150 8.45 -3.63 6.31
C SER A 150 8.64 -3.64 7.84
N ALA A 151 7.95 -2.80 8.60
CA ALA A 151 8.06 -2.79 10.06
C ALA A 151 7.29 -3.98 10.69
N PRO A 152 7.83 -4.68 11.71
CA PRO A 152 7.13 -5.82 12.33
C PRO A 152 5.74 -5.51 12.86
N ALA A 153 5.51 -4.30 13.39
CA ALA A 153 4.19 -3.88 13.84
C ALA A 153 3.19 -3.62 12.70
N LEU A 154 3.69 -3.48 11.47
CA LEU A 154 2.92 -3.15 10.27
C LEU A 154 3.01 -4.23 9.19
N SER A 155 3.60 -5.40 9.48
CA SER A 155 3.92 -6.43 8.48
C SER A 155 2.72 -7.12 7.84
N ILE A 156 1.50 -6.79 8.28
CA ILE A 156 0.24 -7.23 7.69
C ILE A 156 -0.42 -6.14 6.84
N LEU A 157 0.19 -4.95 6.79
CA LEU A 157 -0.32 -3.79 6.10
C LEU A 157 0.35 -3.64 4.75
N TYR A 158 -0.47 -3.22 3.80
CA TYR A 158 -0.07 -2.81 2.48
C TYR A 158 -0.47 -1.35 2.29
N SER A 159 0.30 -0.67 1.46
CA SER A 159 -0.02 0.68 1.03
C SER A 159 0.09 0.78 -0.48
N CYS A 160 -0.82 1.51 -1.10
CA CYS A 160 -0.68 1.94 -2.49
C CYS A 160 -0.97 3.44 -2.62
N GLN A 161 -0.50 4.02 -3.72
CA GLN A 161 -0.65 5.44 -3.99
C GLN A 161 -1.45 5.66 -5.27
N ARG A 162 -2.29 6.70 -5.27
CA ARG A 162 -3.02 7.15 -6.45
C ARG A 162 -3.11 8.66 -6.44
N GLY A 163 -2.38 9.29 -7.36
CA GLY A 163 -2.25 10.74 -7.40
C GLY A 163 -1.68 11.27 -6.09
N ALA A 164 -2.37 12.22 -5.48
CA ALA A 164 -1.97 12.85 -4.22
C ALA A 164 -2.39 12.07 -2.96
N ASN A 165 -2.99 10.88 -3.11
CA ASN A 165 -3.58 10.14 -1.99
C ASN A 165 -2.91 8.78 -1.79
N ARG A 166 -2.97 8.33 -0.53
CA ARG A 166 -2.52 7.03 -0.04
C ARG A 166 -3.73 6.20 0.38
N VAL A 167 -3.67 4.91 0.11
CA VAL A 167 -4.61 3.90 0.62
C VAL A 167 -3.83 2.91 1.46
N VAL A 168 -4.26 2.69 2.70
CA VAL A 168 -3.70 1.66 3.60
C VAL A 168 -4.71 0.55 3.77
N PHE A 169 -4.28 -0.68 3.53
CA PHE A 169 -5.17 -1.84 3.51
C PHE A 169 -4.50 -3.11 4.03
N ARG A 170 -5.34 -4.11 4.32
CA ARG A 170 -4.94 -5.48 4.70
C ARG A 170 -5.50 -6.46 3.68
N ILE A 171 -4.84 -7.61 3.57
CA ILE A 171 -5.25 -8.69 2.67
C ILE A 171 -5.50 -9.94 3.52
N ASP A 172 -6.73 -10.45 3.48
CA ASP A 172 -7.07 -11.80 3.96
C ASP A 172 -7.19 -12.72 2.75
N GLU A 173 -6.13 -13.47 2.45
CA GLU A 173 -6.09 -14.40 1.32
C GLU A 173 -7.01 -15.61 1.51
N VAL A 174 -7.27 -16.00 2.76
CA VAL A 174 -8.11 -17.18 3.06
C VAL A 174 -9.58 -16.84 2.75
N ARG A 175 -10.02 -15.67 3.18
CA ARG A 175 -11.38 -15.19 2.93
C ARG A 175 -11.52 -14.43 1.61
N ARG A 176 -10.40 -14.18 0.93
CA ARG A 176 -10.30 -13.33 -0.27
C ARG A 176 -10.91 -11.96 -0.02
N ILE A 177 -10.47 -11.27 1.04
CA ILE A 177 -10.96 -9.93 1.41
C ILE A 177 -9.80 -8.94 1.31
N VAL A 178 -10.07 -7.76 0.75
CA VAL A 178 -9.22 -6.59 0.91
C VAL A 178 -9.93 -5.61 1.84
N GLU A 179 -9.29 -5.31 2.95
CA GLU A 179 -9.78 -4.43 4.01
C GLU A 179 -9.08 -3.07 3.88
N VAL A 180 -9.75 -2.09 3.29
CA VAL A 180 -9.27 -0.71 3.23
C VAL A 180 -9.56 -0.03 4.55
N THR A 181 -8.50 0.24 5.29
CA THR A 181 -8.56 0.78 6.66
C THR A 181 -8.44 2.29 6.70
N ALA A 182 -7.73 2.91 5.75
CA ALA A 182 -7.57 4.36 5.71
C ALA A 182 -7.30 4.85 4.29
N ILE A 183 -7.83 6.04 3.99
CA ILE A 183 -7.57 6.81 2.78
C ILE A 183 -7.26 8.23 3.22
N GLY A 184 -6.18 8.80 2.71
CA GLY A 184 -5.76 10.15 3.09
C GLY A 184 -4.79 10.77 2.09
N PRO A 185 -4.44 12.05 2.28
CA PRO A 185 -3.38 12.67 1.49
C PRO A 185 -2.06 11.92 1.74
N ARG A 186 -1.21 11.86 0.71
CA ARG A 186 0.13 11.32 0.91
C ARG A 186 0.99 12.33 1.68
N ALA A 187 1.53 11.92 2.82
CA ALA A 187 2.74 12.52 3.36
C ALA A 187 3.97 11.90 2.65
N ASP A 188 4.93 12.74 2.30
CA ASP A 188 6.22 12.27 1.77
C ASP A 188 7.33 12.73 2.72
N ALA A 189 7.76 11.81 3.59
CA ALA A 189 8.85 12.04 4.55
C ALA A 189 10.20 12.33 3.85
N TYR A 190 10.29 12.06 2.54
CA TYR A 190 11.50 12.21 1.74
C TYR A 190 11.32 13.12 0.51
N ALA A 191 10.30 13.99 0.50
CA ALA A 191 10.01 14.89 -0.63
C ALA A 191 11.22 15.72 -1.10
N ASP A 192 12.19 15.99 -0.23
CA ASP A 192 13.39 16.77 -0.53
C ASP A 192 14.52 15.98 -1.24
N HIS A 193 14.40 14.65 -1.41
CA HIS A 193 15.48 13.78 -1.91
C HIS A 193 15.14 13.00 -3.19
N ARG A 194 14.02 13.32 -3.87
CA ARG A 194 13.61 12.69 -5.14
C ARG A 194 13.94 13.54 -6.36
#